data_AF-A0A957KZL1-F1
#
_entry.id   AF-A0A957KZL1-F1
#
_cell.length_a   1.000
_cell.length_b   1.000
_cell.length_c   1.000
_cell.angle_alpha   90.00
_cell.angle_beta   90.00
_cell.angle_gamma   90.00
#
_symmetry.space_group_name_H-M   'P 1'
#
loop_
_entity.id
_entity.type
_entity.pdbx_description
1 polymer ?
#
loop_
_entity_poly.entity_id
_entity_poly.type
_entity_poly.pdbx_seq_one_letter_code
_entity_poly.pdbx_strand_id
1 'polypeptide(L)'
;LAPGQSVQFQARLIEGTGVLVDTSVIAVEHWDDAMPVRYKGIDPYGRYYYGLSEGQIPVTIPDDLAKQANMLRWLDEMDYMVISSSKFIWSLPRLPLTFPMMNRFYDALFSGELGFELVGEFHADIHAGPLYISDTTGQLGWGEPPAVGWPAPGALAAEEAFSVYDHPPVWIFRKTDAYTPAVGQEILGNIDLSQQITMNPQQATEAPNGLLLTEAQFAEQRAGGTFRDLFAVDGLFTQLPGLGAVIWWLFVILLGWLAFPICFVLFRSLPSKGYLLGRVLALLLVSYFAWIT
;
A
#
# COMPACT_ATOMS: atom_id res chain seq x y z
N LEU A 1 -52.48 -18.94 -9.69
CA LEU A 1 -51.86 -18.80 -11.03
C LEU A 1 -51.31 -20.15 -11.44
N ALA A 2 -51.60 -20.62 -12.65
CA ALA A 2 -51.00 -21.85 -13.17
C ALA A 2 -49.53 -21.60 -13.55
N PRO A 3 -48.63 -22.60 -13.46
CA PRO A 3 -47.25 -22.46 -13.90
C PRO A 3 -47.18 -22.02 -15.38
N GLY A 4 -46.37 -20.99 -15.68
CA GLY A 4 -46.09 -20.55 -17.05
C GLY A 4 -47.02 -19.49 -17.64
N GLN A 5 -48.01 -18.98 -16.91
CA GLN A 5 -48.79 -17.83 -17.37
C GLN A 5 -48.08 -16.51 -17.06
N SER A 6 -47.87 -15.70 -18.10
CA SER A 6 -47.50 -14.28 -17.94
C SER A 6 -48.69 -13.50 -17.43
N VAL A 7 -48.54 -12.87 -16.27
CA VAL A 7 -49.56 -12.02 -15.66
C VAL A 7 -49.02 -10.59 -15.60
N GLN A 8 -49.81 -9.62 -16.04
CA GLN A 8 -49.51 -8.22 -15.79
C GLN A 8 -50.07 -7.83 -14.42
N PHE A 9 -49.18 -7.37 -13.55
CA PHE A 9 -49.57 -6.74 -12.28
C PHE A 9 -49.74 -5.24 -12.52
N GLN A 10 -50.93 -4.72 -12.25
CA GLN A 10 -51.19 -3.29 -12.25
C GLN A 10 -51.47 -2.86 -10.82
N ALA A 11 -50.52 -2.13 -10.23
CA ALA A 11 -50.72 -1.48 -8.94
C ALA A 11 -51.28 -0.08 -9.18
N ARG A 12 -52.38 0.26 -8.52
CA ARG A 12 -52.93 1.62 -8.47
C ARG A 12 -52.98 2.06 -7.02
N LEU A 13 -52.34 3.18 -6.70
CA LEU A 13 -52.45 3.82 -5.39
C LEU A 13 -53.88 4.33 -5.21
N ILE A 14 -54.58 3.84 -4.18
CA ILE A 14 -55.97 4.23 -3.89
C ILE A 14 -56.01 5.40 -2.89
N GLU A 15 -55.11 5.42 -1.91
CA GLU A 15 -54.92 6.49 -0.93
C GLU A 15 -53.51 6.40 -0.31
N GLY A 16 -52.98 7.51 0.21
CA GLY A 16 -51.67 7.58 0.88
C GLY A 16 -50.51 8.05 -0.01
N THR A 17 -49.28 7.92 0.49
CA THR A 17 -48.04 8.15 -0.27
C THR A 17 -47.75 6.93 -1.16
N GLY A 18 -47.37 7.16 -2.42
CA GLY A 18 -47.10 6.08 -3.38
C GLY A 18 -46.04 5.08 -2.90
N VAL A 19 -46.14 3.84 -3.37
CA VAL A 19 -45.10 2.82 -3.14
C VAL A 19 -44.08 2.93 -4.26
N LEU A 20 -42.83 3.25 -3.90
CA LEU A 20 -41.69 3.08 -4.80
C LEU A 20 -41.33 1.59 -4.80
N VAL A 21 -41.44 0.94 -5.95
CA VAL A 21 -40.86 -0.40 -6.16
C VAL A 21 -39.55 -0.17 -6.88
N ASP A 22 -38.46 -0.41 -6.18
CA ASP A 22 -37.11 -0.32 -6.73
C ASP A 22 -36.40 -1.67 -6.61
N THR A 23 -35.30 -1.81 -7.32
CA THR A 23 -34.40 -2.96 -7.18
C THR A 23 -33.02 -2.50 -6.72
N SER A 24 -32.11 -3.44 -6.52
CA SER A 24 -30.78 -3.15 -6.02
C SER A 24 -29.87 -2.54 -7.09
N VAL A 25 -29.12 -1.52 -6.69
CA VAL A 25 -28.00 -0.94 -7.44
C VAL A 25 -26.72 -1.69 -7.11
N ILE A 26 -26.06 -2.25 -8.13
CA ILE A 26 -24.81 -3.00 -7.99
C ILE A 26 -23.67 -2.18 -8.59
N ALA A 27 -22.75 -1.77 -7.73
CA ALA A 27 -21.51 -1.13 -8.13
C ALA A 27 -20.51 -2.16 -8.69
N VAL A 28 -19.80 -1.73 -9.72
CA VAL A 28 -18.82 -2.54 -10.46
C VAL A 28 -17.58 -1.70 -10.68
N GLU A 29 -16.41 -2.29 -10.49
CA GLU A 29 -15.13 -1.67 -10.81
C GLU A 29 -14.92 -1.60 -12.32
N HIS A 30 -14.50 -0.43 -12.81
CA HIS A 30 -14.16 -0.24 -14.21
C HIS A 30 -12.94 -1.09 -14.55
N TRP A 31 -13.02 -1.82 -15.67
CA TRP A 31 -12.07 -2.86 -16.10
C TRP A 31 -12.16 -4.21 -15.38
N ASP A 32 -13.16 -4.42 -14.53
CA ASP A 32 -13.53 -5.74 -14.03
C ASP A 32 -14.89 -6.22 -14.57
N ASP A 33 -15.21 -7.48 -14.29
CA ASP A 33 -16.43 -8.11 -14.75
C ASP A 33 -17.65 -7.65 -13.94
N ALA A 34 -18.69 -7.18 -14.65
CA ALA A 34 -19.96 -6.83 -14.06
C ALA A 34 -20.74 -8.09 -13.67
N MET A 35 -20.86 -8.31 -12.36
CA MET A 35 -21.59 -9.43 -11.78
C MET A 35 -22.93 -8.98 -11.20
N PRO A 36 -24.05 -9.69 -11.44
CA PRO A 36 -24.12 -10.97 -12.15
C PRO A 36 -23.95 -10.83 -13.68
N VAL A 37 -23.34 -11.84 -14.30
CA VAL A 37 -23.26 -11.94 -15.78
C VAL A 37 -24.56 -12.47 -16.39
N ARG A 38 -24.72 -12.25 -17.71
CA ARG A 38 -25.85 -12.83 -18.46
C ARG A 38 -25.86 -14.35 -18.35
N TYR A 39 -26.98 -14.92 -17.92
CA TYR A 39 -27.15 -16.36 -17.76
C TYR A 39 -28.39 -16.87 -18.50
N LYS A 40 -28.24 -17.91 -19.32
CA LYS A 40 -29.33 -18.50 -20.13
C LYS A 40 -30.13 -17.47 -20.94
N GLY A 41 -29.44 -16.48 -21.51
CA GLY A 41 -30.05 -15.41 -22.31
C GLY A 41 -30.80 -14.34 -21.52
N ILE A 42 -30.74 -14.38 -20.17
CA ILE A 42 -31.33 -13.38 -19.30
C ILE A 42 -30.28 -12.32 -19.00
N ASP A 43 -30.62 -11.05 -19.27
CA ASP A 43 -29.82 -9.91 -18.88
C ASP A 43 -30.18 -9.45 -17.47
N PRO A 44 -29.27 -9.57 -16.49
CA PRO A 44 -29.55 -9.16 -15.11
C PRO A 44 -29.83 -7.65 -15.01
N TYR A 45 -29.11 -6.82 -15.78
CA TYR A 45 -29.26 -5.36 -15.74
C TYR A 45 -30.37 -4.83 -16.65
N GLY A 46 -31.00 -5.72 -17.42
CA GLY A 46 -32.12 -5.32 -18.27
C GLY A 46 -33.42 -5.08 -17.51
N ARG A 47 -33.62 -5.77 -16.37
CA ARG A 47 -34.88 -5.74 -15.58
C ARG A 47 -34.76 -6.08 -14.09
N TYR A 48 -33.65 -6.67 -13.65
CA TYR A 48 -33.55 -7.23 -12.30
C TYR A 48 -32.69 -6.39 -11.38
N TYR A 49 -31.63 -5.77 -11.88
CA TYR A 49 -30.72 -4.94 -11.11
C TYR A 49 -30.40 -3.66 -11.89
N TYR A 50 -29.94 -2.64 -11.18
CA TYR A 50 -29.38 -1.45 -11.79
C TYR A 50 -27.86 -1.41 -11.57
N GLY A 51 -27.14 -0.82 -12.52
CA GLY A 51 -25.78 -0.34 -12.27
C GLY A 51 -25.83 1.08 -11.74
N LEU A 52 -24.70 1.60 -11.29
CA LEU A 52 -24.56 3.02 -10.95
C LEU A 52 -24.93 3.91 -12.16
N SER A 53 -25.52 5.05 -11.86
CA SER A 53 -26.03 6.05 -12.80
C SER A 53 -24.95 6.60 -13.73
N GLU A 54 -23.71 6.67 -13.24
CA GLU A 54 -22.54 7.15 -14.00
C GLU A 54 -21.66 6.03 -14.55
N GLY A 55 -22.13 4.78 -14.50
CA GLY A 55 -21.39 3.62 -14.97
C GLY A 55 -20.45 3.04 -13.92
N GLN A 56 -19.37 2.40 -14.36
CA GLN A 56 -18.46 1.67 -13.47
C GLN A 56 -17.53 2.62 -12.71
N ILE A 57 -17.11 2.21 -11.51
CA ILE A 57 -16.18 2.98 -10.67
C ILE A 57 -14.77 2.94 -11.29
N PRO A 58 -14.20 4.07 -11.74
CA PRO A 58 -12.89 4.12 -12.38
C PRO A 58 -11.74 4.01 -11.35
N VAL A 59 -11.61 2.84 -10.72
CA VAL A 59 -10.67 2.59 -9.62
C VAL A 59 -9.21 2.80 -10.01
N THR A 60 -8.87 2.57 -11.29
CA THR A 60 -7.52 2.72 -11.85
C THR A 60 -7.11 4.15 -12.19
N ILE A 61 -8.05 5.09 -12.19
CA ILE A 61 -7.73 6.51 -12.36
C ILE A 61 -7.09 7.02 -11.05
N PRO A 62 -5.93 7.72 -11.10
CA PRO A 62 -5.28 8.24 -9.91
C PRO A 62 -6.23 9.05 -9.02
N ASP A 63 -6.03 8.98 -7.70
CA ASP A 63 -6.94 9.63 -6.77
C ASP A 63 -6.81 11.16 -6.82
N ASP A 64 -7.95 11.84 -7.01
CA ASP A 64 -8.05 13.29 -6.98
C ASP A 64 -9.38 13.73 -6.33
N LEU A 65 -9.55 15.05 -6.15
CA LEU A 65 -10.75 15.60 -5.51
C LEU A 65 -12.04 15.33 -6.32
N ALA A 66 -11.94 15.18 -7.65
CA ALA A 66 -13.09 14.89 -8.50
C ALA A 66 -13.55 13.43 -8.31
N LYS A 67 -12.60 12.48 -8.30
CA LYS A 67 -12.84 11.08 -8.00
C LYS A 67 -13.36 10.91 -6.57
N GLN A 68 -12.84 11.66 -5.59
CA GLN A 68 -13.36 11.65 -4.22
C GLN A 68 -14.84 12.07 -4.16
N ALA A 69 -15.21 13.18 -4.80
CA ALA A 69 -16.60 13.61 -4.86
C ALA A 69 -17.51 12.58 -5.55
N ASN A 70 -17.01 11.90 -6.57
CA ASN A 70 -17.74 10.83 -7.25
C ASN A 70 -17.87 9.58 -6.39
N MET A 71 -16.81 9.16 -5.69
CA MET A 71 -16.84 8.03 -4.76
C MET A 71 -17.90 8.22 -3.69
N LEU A 72 -18.01 9.41 -3.10
CA LEU A 72 -19.04 9.73 -2.11
C LEU A 72 -20.45 9.56 -2.67
N ARG A 73 -20.69 10.03 -3.91
CA ARG A 73 -22.00 9.84 -4.58
C ARG A 73 -22.28 8.37 -4.91
N TRP A 74 -21.29 7.63 -5.41
CA TRP A 74 -21.47 6.21 -5.71
C TRP A 74 -21.71 5.39 -4.46
N LEU A 75 -21.05 5.73 -3.34
CA LEU A 75 -21.32 5.12 -2.04
C LEU A 75 -22.74 5.39 -1.59
N ASP A 76 -23.28 6.59 -1.80
CA ASP A 76 -24.68 6.88 -1.50
C ASP A 76 -25.65 6.10 -2.40
N GLU A 77 -25.28 5.89 -3.66
CA GLU A 77 -26.14 5.25 -4.67
C GLU A 77 -26.17 3.71 -4.58
N MET A 78 -25.04 3.04 -4.34
CA MET A 78 -24.95 1.57 -4.46
C MET A 78 -25.62 0.83 -3.31
N ASP A 79 -26.33 -0.27 -3.57
CA ASP A 79 -26.78 -1.19 -2.52
C ASP A 79 -25.78 -2.33 -2.29
N TYR A 80 -25.07 -2.71 -3.34
CA TYR A 80 -24.04 -3.74 -3.31
C TYR A 80 -22.77 -3.28 -4.00
N MET A 81 -21.63 -3.66 -3.44
CA MET A 81 -20.32 -3.59 -4.11
C MET A 81 -19.87 -5.02 -4.39
N VAL A 82 -19.71 -5.37 -5.66
CA VAL A 82 -19.18 -6.68 -6.05
C VAL A 82 -17.76 -6.51 -6.56
N ILE A 83 -16.82 -7.11 -5.85
CA ILE A 83 -15.42 -7.21 -6.27
C ILE A 83 -15.28 -8.58 -6.92
N SER A 84 -15.20 -8.61 -8.25
CA SER A 84 -15.22 -9.83 -9.05
C SER A 84 -13.83 -10.47 -9.23
N SER A 85 -12.76 -9.81 -8.81
CA SER A 85 -11.41 -10.38 -8.82
C SER A 85 -10.47 -9.71 -7.82
N SER A 86 -9.29 -10.29 -7.62
CA SER A 86 -8.21 -9.68 -6.83
C SER A 86 -7.43 -8.58 -7.56
N LYS A 87 -7.73 -8.33 -8.85
CA LYS A 87 -6.92 -7.48 -9.75
C LYS A 87 -6.61 -6.12 -9.14
N PHE A 88 -7.61 -5.36 -8.72
CA PHE A 88 -7.40 -3.99 -8.23
C PHE A 88 -7.06 -3.93 -6.75
N ILE A 89 -7.73 -4.77 -5.93
CA ILE A 89 -7.48 -4.81 -4.49
C ILE A 89 -6.06 -5.23 -4.12
N TRP A 90 -5.30 -5.91 -5.01
CA TRP A 90 -3.90 -6.28 -4.75
C TRP A 90 -2.87 -5.51 -5.56
N SER A 91 -3.26 -4.85 -6.66
CA SER A 91 -2.35 -4.05 -7.48
C SER A 91 -2.27 -2.58 -7.03
N LEU A 92 -3.41 -1.93 -6.77
CA LEU A 92 -3.46 -0.51 -6.37
C LEU A 92 -2.68 -0.22 -5.08
N PRO A 93 -2.68 -1.09 -4.04
CA PRO A 93 -1.92 -0.85 -2.81
C PRO A 93 -0.41 -0.79 -2.98
N ARG A 94 0.11 -1.29 -4.12
CA ARG A 94 1.54 -1.20 -4.46
C ARG A 94 1.96 0.22 -4.88
N LEU A 95 0.99 1.12 -5.12
CA LEU A 95 1.20 2.51 -5.49
C LEU A 95 0.49 3.45 -4.49
N PRO A 96 0.88 3.44 -3.20
CA PRO A 96 0.13 4.12 -2.14
C PRO A 96 0.10 5.64 -2.26
N LEU A 97 1.12 6.26 -2.89
CA LEU A 97 1.12 7.69 -3.17
C LEU A 97 0.21 8.06 -4.34
N THR A 98 -0.14 7.11 -5.21
CA THR A 98 -1.03 7.33 -6.35
C THR A 98 -2.49 7.06 -5.99
N PHE A 99 -2.73 6.05 -5.14
CA PHE A 99 -4.06 5.58 -4.75
C PHE A 99 -4.33 5.61 -3.23
N PRO A 100 -4.04 6.70 -2.50
CA PRO A 100 -4.24 6.76 -1.05
C PRO A 100 -5.71 6.61 -0.65
N MET A 101 -6.65 7.13 -1.46
CA MET A 101 -8.08 7.02 -1.20
C MET A 101 -8.62 5.63 -1.51
N MET A 102 -8.22 5.00 -2.62
CA MET A 102 -8.66 3.64 -2.92
C MET A 102 -8.17 2.64 -1.87
N ASN A 103 -6.93 2.78 -1.38
CA ASN A 103 -6.43 1.96 -0.28
C ASN A 103 -7.30 2.07 0.96
N ARG A 104 -7.70 3.30 1.32
CA ARG A 104 -8.58 3.53 2.46
C ARG A 104 -10.00 3.01 2.22
N PHE A 105 -10.51 3.13 0.98
CA PHE A 105 -11.80 2.59 0.60
C PHE A 105 -11.86 1.07 0.78
N TYR A 106 -10.90 0.31 0.25
CA TYR A 106 -10.90 -1.15 0.41
C TYR A 106 -10.72 -1.57 1.87
N ASP A 107 -9.85 -0.89 2.62
CA ASP A 107 -9.66 -1.14 4.04
C ASP A 107 -10.96 -0.96 4.84
N ALA A 108 -11.68 0.14 4.60
CA ALA A 108 -12.97 0.40 5.24
C ALA A 108 -14.10 -0.52 4.77
N LEU A 109 -14.06 -0.95 3.50
CA LEU A 109 -15.04 -1.88 2.94
C LEU A 109 -14.90 -3.29 3.55
N PHE A 110 -13.68 -3.84 3.57
CA PHE A 110 -13.41 -5.19 4.09
C PHE A 110 -13.51 -5.28 5.61
N SER A 111 -13.20 -4.21 6.34
CA SER A 111 -13.40 -4.16 7.80
C SER A 111 -14.85 -3.94 8.22
N GLY A 112 -15.71 -3.53 7.29
CA GLY A 112 -17.10 -3.12 7.54
C GLY A 112 -17.25 -1.73 8.17
N GLU A 113 -16.16 -1.00 8.38
CA GLU A 113 -16.16 0.38 8.89
C GLU A 113 -16.99 1.31 7.98
N LEU A 114 -16.98 1.05 6.68
CA LEU A 114 -17.78 1.77 5.70
C LEU A 114 -19.28 1.52 5.84
N GLY A 115 -19.75 0.68 6.76
CA GLY A 115 -21.17 0.33 6.89
C GLY A 115 -21.63 -0.69 5.84
N PHE A 116 -20.70 -1.47 5.30
CA PHE A 116 -20.97 -2.58 4.41
C PHE A 116 -20.64 -3.90 5.10
N GLU A 117 -21.42 -4.95 4.83
CA GLU A 117 -21.17 -6.29 5.34
C GLU A 117 -20.83 -7.25 4.18
N LEU A 118 -19.87 -8.15 4.38
CA LEU A 118 -19.57 -9.21 3.42
C LEU A 118 -20.68 -10.27 3.50
N VAL A 119 -21.49 -10.38 2.44
CA VAL A 119 -22.62 -11.31 2.38
C VAL A 119 -22.37 -12.52 1.48
N GLY A 120 -21.30 -12.49 0.70
CA GLY A 120 -20.93 -13.59 -0.19
C GLY A 120 -19.44 -13.57 -0.47
N GLU A 121 -18.84 -14.74 -0.40
CA GLU A 121 -17.42 -14.96 -0.61
C GLU A 121 -17.26 -16.27 -1.40
N PHE A 122 -16.56 -16.21 -2.54
CA PHE A 122 -16.41 -17.35 -3.44
C PHE A 122 -14.97 -17.50 -3.90
N HIS A 123 -14.41 -18.67 -3.61
CA HIS A 123 -13.03 -19.02 -3.90
C HIS A 123 -12.97 -20.44 -4.43
N ALA A 124 -12.05 -20.69 -5.35
CA ALA A 124 -11.71 -22.06 -5.71
C ALA A 124 -10.81 -22.63 -4.61
N ASP A 125 -11.25 -23.75 -4.02
CA ASP A 125 -10.51 -24.42 -2.96
C ASP A 125 -9.80 -25.67 -3.49
N ILE A 126 -8.48 -25.73 -3.32
CA ILE A 126 -7.68 -26.94 -3.58
C ILE A 126 -7.39 -27.59 -2.23
N HIS A 127 -7.84 -28.83 -2.03
CA HIS A 127 -7.61 -29.52 -0.76
C HIS A 127 -7.48 -31.05 -0.91
N ALA A 128 -6.71 -31.66 -0.01
CA ALA A 128 -6.53 -33.10 0.10
C ALA A 128 -6.85 -33.54 1.54
N GLY A 129 -8.07 -34.06 1.73
CA GLY A 129 -8.60 -34.31 3.07
C GLY A 129 -8.73 -32.99 3.85
N PRO A 130 -8.23 -32.89 5.09
CA PRO A 130 -8.28 -31.65 5.87
C PRO A 130 -7.23 -30.61 5.47
N LEU A 131 -6.27 -30.95 4.60
CA LEU A 131 -5.23 -30.01 4.16
C LEU A 131 -5.74 -29.17 2.99
N TYR A 132 -5.90 -27.88 3.20
CA TYR A 132 -6.17 -26.87 2.18
C TYR A 132 -4.86 -26.26 1.68
N ILE A 133 -4.76 -26.05 0.37
CA ILE A 133 -3.61 -25.47 -0.31
C ILE A 133 -4.14 -24.31 -1.15
N SER A 134 -3.88 -23.08 -0.71
CA SER A 134 -4.22 -21.89 -1.50
C SER A 134 -3.08 -21.59 -2.46
N ASP A 135 -3.28 -21.89 -3.74
CA ASP A 135 -2.40 -21.46 -4.83
C ASP A 135 -2.45 -19.94 -5.04
N THR A 136 -3.60 -19.33 -4.76
CA THR A 136 -3.81 -17.89 -4.82
C THR A 136 -2.97 -17.13 -3.78
N THR A 137 -2.99 -17.53 -2.50
CA THR A 137 -2.29 -16.81 -1.42
C THR A 137 -0.93 -17.42 -1.03
N GLY A 138 -0.62 -18.61 -1.54
CA GLY A 138 0.57 -19.37 -1.16
C GLY A 138 0.53 -19.90 0.28
N GLN A 139 -0.66 -20.03 0.87
CA GLN A 139 -0.87 -20.45 2.25
C GLN A 139 -1.45 -21.86 2.35
N LEU A 140 -1.22 -22.51 3.49
CA LEU A 140 -1.77 -23.81 3.83
C LEU A 140 -2.77 -23.67 4.97
N GLY A 141 -3.89 -24.37 4.88
CA GLY A 141 -4.93 -24.44 5.91
C GLY A 141 -5.13 -25.88 6.37
N TRP A 142 -5.52 -26.08 7.63
CA TRP A 142 -5.90 -27.40 8.14
C TRP A 142 -7.30 -27.34 8.76
N GLY A 143 -8.24 -28.09 8.20
CA GLY A 143 -9.65 -28.10 8.59
C GLY A 143 -10.47 -26.99 7.94
N GLU A 144 -9.85 -25.85 7.62
CA GLU A 144 -10.48 -24.69 6.97
C GLU A 144 -9.56 -24.11 5.88
N PRO A 145 -10.12 -23.51 4.81
CA PRO A 145 -9.34 -22.83 3.78
C PRO A 145 -8.62 -21.59 4.34
N PRO A 146 -7.41 -21.26 3.83
CA PRO A 146 -6.77 -19.99 4.14
C PRO A 146 -7.64 -18.81 3.71
N ALA A 147 -7.60 -17.71 4.49
CA ALA A 147 -8.32 -16.50 4.14
C ALA A 147 -7.74 -15.88 2.85
N VAL A 148 -8.62 -15.46 1.95
CA VAL A 148 -8.27 -14.78 0.71
C VAL A 148 -9.05 -13.47 0.67
N GLY A 149 -8.38 -12.34 0.51
CA GLY A 149 -9.07 -11.05 0.60
C GLY A 149 -8.13 -9.88 0.74
N TRP A 150 -8.60 -8.88 1.47
CA TRP A 150 -7.80 -7.74 1.88
C TRP A 150 -7.23 -7.96 3.29
N PRO A 151 -5.96 -7.57 3.56
CA PRO A 151 -4.98 -6.99 2.63
C PRO A 151 -4.38 -8.02 1.66
N ALA A 152 -3.60 -7.54 0.69
CA ALA A 152 -2.92 -8.40 -0.28
C ALA A 152 -2.06 -9.49 0.39
N PRO A 153 -2.00 -10.71 -0.20
CA PRO A 153 -1.28 -11.82 0.38
C PRO A 153 0.25 -11.62 0.35
N GLY A 154 0.96 -12.46 1.11
CA GLY A 154 2.41 -12.37 1.28
C GLY A 154 3.21 -12.78 0.04
N ALA A 155 4.54 -12.74 0.17
CA ALA A 155 5.49 -12.98 -0.94
C ALA A 155 5.44 -14.39 -1.58
N LEU A 156 4.72 -15.34 -0.97
CA LEU A 156 4.53 -16.69 -1.52
C LEU A 156 3.28 -16.81 -2.40
N ALA A 157 2.45 -15.76 -2.46
CA ALA A 157 1.28 -15.73 -3.32
C ALA A 157 1.68 -15.92 -4.79
N ALA A 158 0.83 -16.60 -5.55
CA ALA A 158 1.02 -16.69 -6.99
C ALA A 158 0.97 -15.30 -7.64
N GLU A 159 1.61 -15.20 -8.80
CA GLU A 159 1.45 -14.03 -9.65
C GLU A 159 -0.03 -13.89 -10.06
N GLU A 160 -0.54 -12.66 -10.10
CA GLU A 160 -1.95 -12.31 -10.36
C GLU A 160 -2.59 -13.10 -11.51
N ALA A 161 -1.87 -13.32 -12.60
CA ALA A 161 -2.38 -13.98 -13.80
C ALA A 161 -2.78 -15.45 -13.58
N PHE A 162 -2.28 -16.10 -12.53
CA PHE A 162 -2.62 -17.50 -12.20
C PHE A 162 -3.98 -17.63 -11.49
N SER A 163 -4.51 -16.57 -10.88
CA SER A 163 -5.82 -16.59 -10.25
C SER A 163 -6.84 -15.77 -11.04
N VAL A 164 -6.52 -14.53 -11.44
CA VAL A 164 -7.50 -13.59 -12.03
C VAL A 164 -8.16 -14.09 -13.31
N TYR A 165 -7.45 -14.87 -14.14
CA TYR A 165 -7.99 -15.38 -15.41
C TYR A 165 -8.54 -16.81 -15.34
N ASP A 166 -8.26 -17.54 -14.26
CA ASP A 166 -8.62 -18.96 -14.12
C ASP A 166 -9.72 -19.14 -13.07
N HIS A 167 -9.46 -18.67 -11.84
CA HIS A 167 -10.35 -18.84 -10.69
C HIS A 167 -10.37 -17.58 -9.79
N PRO A 168 -10.80 -16.42 -10.31
CA PRO A 168 -10.75 -15.19 -9.55
C PRO A 168 -11.60 -15.29 -8.26
N PRO A 169 -11.07 -14.86 -7.11
CA PRO A 169 -11.85 -14.74 -5.90
C PRO A 169 -12.92 -13.64 -6.04
N VAL A 170 -14.11 -13.87 -5.51
CA VAL A 170 -15.23 -12.91 -5.57
C VAL A 170 -15.72 -12.57 -4.16
N TRP A 171 -15.88 -11.28 -3.89
CA TRP A 171 -16.49 -10.76 -2.67
C TRP A 171 -17.71 -9.90 -2.98
N ILE A 172 -18.80 -10.14 -2.27
CA ILE A 172 -20.06 -9.41 -2.39
C ILE A 172 -20.33 -8.70 -1.08
N PHE A 173 -20.29 -7.38 -1.12
CA PHE A 173 -20.60 -6.52 0.01
C PHE A 173 -21.99 -5.92 -0.15
N ARG A 174 -22.75 -5.89 0.94
CA ARG A 174 -24.07 -5.27 1.00
C ARG A 174 -24.00 -4.03 1.89
N LYS A 175 -24.55 -2.91 1.42
CA LYS A 175 -24.76 -1.72 2.23
C LYS A 175 -25.76 -2.03 3.35
N THR A 176 -25.40 -1.66 4.57
CA THR A 176 -26.26 -1.82 5.76
C THR A 176 -26.82 -0.48 6.22
N ASP A 177 -27.75 -0.53 7.18
CA ASP A 177 -28.28 0.68 7.84
C ASP A 177 -27.22 1.46 8.62
N ALA A 178 -26.02 0.90 8.82
CA ALA A 178 -24.89 1.59 9.43
C ALA A 178 -24.24 2.61 8.48
N TYR A 179 -24.40 2.47 7.16
CA TYR A 179 -23.89 3.46 6.21
C TYR A 179 -24.73 4.73 6.24
N THR A 180 -24.05 5.89 6.29
CA THR A 180 -24.65 7.19 6.04
C THR A 180 -23.70 8.03 5.17
N PRO A 181 -24.18 9.06 4.44
CA PRO A 181 -23.29 9.96 3.72
C PRO A 181 -22.20 10.60 4.60
N ALA A 182 -22.50 10.78 5.89
CA ALA A 182 -21.52 11.27 6.87
C ALA A 182 -20.39 10.26 7.12
N VAL A 183 -20.68 8.95 7.16
CA VAL A 183 -19.67 7.88 7.27
C VAL A 183 -18.76 7.89 6.03
N GLY A 184 -19.33 7.99 4.83
CA GLY A 184 -18.55 8.12 3.60
C GLY A 184 -17.61 9.34 3.63
N GLN A 185 -18.14 10.50 4.05
CA GLN A 185 -17.37 11.74 4.18
C GLN A 185 -16.27 11.63 5.24
N GLU A 186 -16.54 10.97 6.37
CA GLU A 186 -15.56 10.77 7.45
C GLU A 186 -14.38 9.91 6.97
N ILE A 187 -14.67 8.81 6.27
CA ILE A 187 -13.69 7.83 5.81
C ILE A 187 -12.88 8.33 4.61
N LEU A 188 -13.53 8.90 3.61
CA LEU A 188 -12.89 9.26 2.33
C LEU A 188 -12.65 10.76 2.17
N GLY A 189 -13.45 11.63 2.80
CA GLY A 189 -13.42 13.07 2.59
C GLY A 189 -12.20 13.78 3.18
N ASN A 190 -11.59 13.21 4.23
CA ASN A 190 -10.45 13.80 4.93
C ASN A 190 -9.08 13.35 4.40
N ILE A 191 -9.05 12.61 3.30
CA ILE A 191 -7.80 12.11 2.73
C ILE A 191 -7.06 13.27 2.06
N ASP A 192 -5.81 13.50 2.47
CA ASP A 192 -4.96 14.54 1.89
C ASP A 192 -4.49 14.12 0.49
N LEU A 193 -5.25 14.53 -0.52
CA LEU A 193 -4.92 14.31 -1.92
C LEU A 193 -3.96 15.38 -2.49
N SER A 194 -3.54 16.38 -1.70
CA SER A 194 -2.54 17.37 -2.15
C SER A 194 -1.14 16.75 -2.28
N GLN A 195 -0.88 15.70 -1.50
CA GLN A 195 0.36 14.91 -1.52
C GLN A 195 0.29 13.71 -2.45
N GLN A 196 -0.80 13.58 -3.23
CA GLN A 196 -0.92 12.52 -4.21
C GLN A 196 0.14 12.71 -5.29
N ILE A 197 0.88 11.64 -5.58
CA ILE A 197 1.87 11.60 -6.65
C ILE A 197 1.54 10.42 -7.54
N THR A 198 1.22 10.73 -8.79
CA THR A 198 1.02 9.69 -9.80
C THR A 198 2.37 9.11 -10.18
N MET A 199 2.56 7.82 -9.86
CA MET A 199 3.80 7.08 -10.06
C MET A 199 3.52 5.80 -10.83
N ASN A 200 4.48 5.39 -11.65
CA ASN A 200 4.51 4.01 -12.16
C ASN A 200 5.20 3.07 -11.13
N PRO A 201 5.09 1.74 -11.29
CA PRO A 201 5.64 0.78 -10.33
C PRO A 201 7.15 0.88 -10.09
N GLN A 202 7.93 1.19 -11.13
CA GLN A 202 9.37 1.38 -11.01
C GLN A 202 9.68 2.60 -10.14
N GLN A 203 9.01 3.73 -10.41
CA GLN A 203 9.14 4.94 -9.63
C GLN A 203 8.75 4.67 -8.17
N ALA A 204 7.63 4.02 -7.88
CA ALA A 204 7.27 3.71 -6.50
C ALA A 204 8.31 2.84 -5.77
N THR A 205 9.00 1.94 -6.49
CA THR A 205 10.06 1.05 -5.93
C THR A 205 11.36 1.78 -5.66
N GLU A 206 11.76 2.69 -6.55
CA GLU A 206 12.84 3.65 -6.31
C GLU A 206 12.53 4.54 -5.11
N ALA A 207 11.27 4.47 -4.64
CA ALA A 207 10.73 5.09 -3.47
C ALA A 207 11.16 6.53 -3.40
N PRO A 208 11.03 7.35 -4.48
CA PRO A 208 11.45 8.74 -4.59
C PRO A 208 10.49 9.57 -3.75
N ASN A 209 10.16 9.08 -2.52
CA ASN A 209 9.44 9.45 -1.25
C ASN A 209 8.45 10.59 -1.26
N GLY A 210 8.35 11.29 -2.33
CA GLY A 210 9.29 12.40 -2.50
C GLY A 210 10.87 12.33 -2.42
N LEU A 211 11.60 11.29 -1.94
CA LEU A 211 13.00 11.12 -1.43
C LEU A 211 13.54 12.35 -0.71
N LEU A 212 12.60 13.19 -0.28
CA LEU A 212 12.73 14.42 0.44
C LEU A 212 13.41 14.14 1.76
N LEU A 213 14.47 14.94 1.97
CA LEU A 213 14.87 15.28 3.32
C LEU A 213 13.67 15.87 4.05
N THR A 214 13.49 15.40 5.27
CA THR A 214 12.47 15.91 6.19
C THR A 214 12.69 17.41 6.45
N GLU A 215 11.63 18.14 6.79
CA GLU A 215 11.77 19.52 7.27
C GLU A 215 12.73 19.63 8.49
N ALA A 216 12.97 18.54 9.22
CA ALA A 216 13.90 18.46 10.34
C ALA A 216 15.34 18.19 9.91
N GLN A 217 15.58 17.26 8.98
CA GLN A 217 16.88 17.14 8.31
C GLN A 217 17.23 18.46 7.63
N PHE A 218 16.22 19.16 7.15
CA PHE A 218 16.34 20.50 6.60
C PHE A 218 16.59 21.59 7.67
N ALA A 219 15.95 21.52 8.85
CA ALA A 219 16.15 22.47 9.95
C ALA A 219 17.47 22.25 10.71
N GLU A 220 17.88 21.00 10.91
CA GLU A 220 19.16 20.60 11.50
C GLU A 220 20.33 21.02 10.59
N GLN A 221 20.19 20.80 9.28
CA GLN A 221 21.14 21.32 8.29
C GLN A 221 21.21 22.85 8.32
N ARG A 222 20.10 23.53 8.65
CA ARG A 222 20.05 25.00 8.81
C ARG A 222 20.61 25.49 10.15
N ALA A 223 20.45 24.73 11.23
CA ALA A 223 20.93 25.10 12.56
C ALA A 223 22.43 24.84 12.75
N GLY A 224 23.03 23.94 11.94
CA GLY A 224 24.47 23.64 11.93
C GLY A 224 25.38 24.81 11.57
N GLY A 225 24.84 26.00 11.30
CA GLY A 225 25.61 27.19 10.97
C GLY A 225 26.07 27.21 9.51
N THR A 226 26.74 28.30 9.13
CA THR A 226 27.31 28.41 7.79
C THR A 226 28.69 27.77 7.74
N PHE A 227 29.16 27.48 6.53
CA PHE A 227 30.50 26.93 6.33
C PHE A 227 31.61 27.76 7.01
N ARG A 228 31.47 29.10 7.04
CA ARG A 228 32.44 30.00 7.70
C ARG A 228 32.37 29.92 9.23
N ASP A 229 31.22 29.53 9.78
CA ASP A 229 31.04 29.33 11.22
C ASP A 229 31.69 28.01 11.68
N LEU A 230 31.67 26.99 10.81
CA LEU A 230 32.22 25.66 11.09
C LEU A 230 33.71 25.52 10.78
N PHE A 231 34.25 26.29 9.82
CA PHE A 231 35.62 26.13 9.35
C PHE A 231 36.40 27.44 9.34
N ALA A 232 37.59 27.41 9.96
CA ALA A 232 38.52 28.54 10.06
C ALA A 232 39.22 28.83 8.72
N VAL A 233 38.48 29.48 7.81
CA VAL A 233 38.92 29.80 6.45
C VAL A 233 40.16 30.71 6.40
N ASP A 234 40.31 31.61 7.36
CA ASP A 234 41.51 32.47 7.48
C ASP A 234 42.47 31.97 8.59
N GLY A 235 42.32 30.72 9.02
CA GLY A 235 43.10 30.14 10.12
C GLY A 235 44.56 29.81 9.76
N LEU A 236 45.39 29.66 10.80
CA LEU A 236 46.83 29.39 10.68
C LEU A 236 47.17 28.16 9.82
N PHE A 237 46.41 27.08 9.94
CA PHE A 237 46.63 25.85 9.15
C PHE A 237 46.22 26.00 7.68
N THR A 238 45.28 26.89 7.39
CA THR A 238 44.89 27.24 6.03
C THR A 238 45.94 28.15 5.39
N GLN A 239 46.51 29.07 6.17
CA GLN A 239 47.58 29.97 5.72
C GLN A 239 48.95 29.28 5.60
N LEU A 240 49.23 28.26 6.42
CA LEU A 240 50.47 27.48 6.43
C LEU A 240 50.17 25.97 6.34
N PRO A 241 49.80 25.45 5.16
CA PRO A 241 49.36 24.07 5.00
C PRO A 241 50.42 23.02 5.38
N GLY A 242 51.71 23.35 5.23
CA GLY A 242 52.81 22.46 5.63
C GLY A 242 52.83 22.17 7.14
N LEU A 243 52.47 23.14 7.98
CA LEU A 243 52.36 22.95 9.42
C LEU A 243 51.20 22.01 9.76
N GLY A 244 50.06 22.16 9.09
CA GLY A 244 48.90 21.26 9.24
C GLY A 244 49.23 19.81 8.90
N ALA A 245 49.97 19.59 7.80
CA ALA A 245 50.40 18.25 7.39
C ALA A 245 51.30 17.57 8.44
N VAL A 246 52.24 18.31 9.02
CA VAL A 246 53.12 17.78 10.08
C VAL A 246 52.31 17.40 11.32
N ILE A 247 51.37 18.24 11.75
CA ILE A 247 50.54 17.98 12.92
C ILE A 247 49.63 16.76 12.71
N TRP A 248 48.99 16.64 11.54
CA TRP A 248 48.18 15.47 11.20
C TRP A 248 49.01 14.18 11.20
N TRP A 249 50.21 14.21 10.63
CA TRP A 249 51.11 13.07 10.63
C TRP A 249 51.48 12.61 12.05
N LEU A 250 51.77 13.56 12.95
CA LEU A 250 52.03 13.26 14.36
C LEU A 250 50.79 12.68 15.07
N PHE A 251 49.59 13.19 14.76
CA PHE A 251 48.35 12.65 15.32
C PHE A 251 48.09 11.19 14.90
N VAL A 252 48.32 10.85 13.63
CA VAL A 252 48.20 9.46 13.15
C VAL A 252 49.23 8.55 13.82
N ILE A 253 50.45 9.03 14.08
CA ILE A 253 51.45 8.28 14.85
C ILE A 253 50.92 7.99 16.26
N LEU A 254 50.36 9.00 16.93
CA LEU A 254 49.79 8.86 18.27
C LEU A 254 48.64 7.83 18.31
N LEU A 255 47.69 7.91 17.37
CA LEU A 255 46.61 6.93 17.24
C LEU A 255 47.17 5.52 17.01
N GLY A 256 48.21 5.40 16.17
CA GLY A 256 48.89 4.13 15.95
C GLY A 256 49.53 3.54 17.21
N TRP A 257 50.04 4.38 18.11
CA TRP A 257 50.53 3.94 19.42
C TRP A 257 49.41 3.48 20.34
N LEU A 258 48.24 4.13 20.30
CA LEU A 258 47.07 3.70 21.08
C LEU A 258 46.52 2.34 20.62
N ALA A 259 46.53 2.05 19.31
CA ALA A 259 46.15 0.75 18.78
C ALA A 259 47.28 -0.31 18.87
N PHE A 260 48.51 0.10 19.18
CA PHE A 260 49.65 -0.80 19.19
C PHE A 260 49.53 -1.97 20.18
N PRO A 261 49.00 -1.84 21.41
CA PRO A 261 48.81 -2.98 22.30
C PRO A 261 47.95 -4.09 21.67
N ILE A 262 46.93 -3.71 20.90
CA ILE A 262 46.07 -4.66 20.17
C ILE A 262 46.89 -5.33 19.06
N CYS A 263 47.61 -4.55 18.26
CA CYS A 263 48.52 -5.09 17.24
C CYS A 263 49.60 -6.00 17.83
N PHE A 264 50.13 -5.68 19.00
CA PHE A 264 51.20 -6.42 19.65
C PHE A 264 50.75 -7.83 20.04
N VAL A 265 49.51 -7.96 20.52
CA VAL A 265 48.91 -9.27 20.85
C VAL A 265 48.57 -10.06 19.58
N LEU A 266 47.92 -9.41 18.61
CA LEU A 266 47.48 -10.05 17.38
C LEU A 266 48.65 -10.48 16.48
N PHE A 267 49.68 -9.63 16.37
CA PHE A 267 50.83 -9.82 15.49
C PHE A 267 52.10 -10.21 16.25
N ARG A 268 51.97 -10.87 17.41
CA ARG A 268 53.10 -11.30 18.25
C ARG A 268 54.16 -12.16 17.53
N SER A 269 53.76 -12.84 16.44
CA SER A 269 54.64 -13.67 15.62
C SER A 269 55.48 -12.87 14.63
N LEU A 270 55.18 -11.59 14.41
CA LEU A 270 55.94 -10.73 13.50
C LEU A 270 57.08 -10.03 14.25
N PRO A 271 58.25 -9.82 13.61
CA PRO A 271 59.43 -9.24 14.26
C PRO A 271 59.20 -7.86 14.91
N SER A 272 58.36 -7.03 14.29
CA SER A 272 57.99 -5.70 14.77
C SER A 272 56.66 -5.65 15.52
N LYS A 273 56.07 -6.81 15.79
CA LYS A 273 54.80 -6.98 16.54
C LYS A 273 53.66 -6.09 16.02
N GLY A 274 53.63 -5.87 14.71
CA GLY A 274 52.60 -5.08 14.03
C GLY A 274 52.71 -3.56 14.21
N TYR A 275 53.84 -3.01 14.64
CA TYR A 275 53.98 -1.58 14.93
C TYR A 275 53.55 -0.65 13.79
N LEU A 276 53.96 -0.95 12.56
CA LEU A 276 53.59 -0.14 11.39
C LEU A 276 52.10 -0.27 11.05
N LEU A 277 51.53 -1.46 11.28
CA LEU A 277 50.10 -1.73 11.08
C LEU A 277 49.23 -1.05 12.14
N GLY A 278 49.80 -0.67 13.29
CA GLY A 278 49.11 0.05 14.35
C GLY A 278 48.38 1.30 13.85
N ARG A 279 49.00 2.08 12.95
CA ARG A 279 48.38 3.30 12.40
C ARG A 279 47.17 3.00 11.52
N VAL A 280 47.28 1.96 10.68
CA VAL A 280 46.20 1.53 9.79
C VAL A 280 45.06 0.93 10.60
N LEU A 281 45.38 0.08 11.57
CA LEU A 281 44.38 -0.51 12.45
C LEU A 281 43.67 0.57 13.29
N ALA A 282 44.40 1.56 13.80
CA ALA A 282 43.79 2.66 14.55
C ALA A 282 42.75 3.42 13.72
N LEU A 283 43.10 3.79 12.48
CA LEU A 283 42.17 4.46 11.57
C LEU A 283 40.98 3.56 11.23
N LEU A 284 41.23 2.27 10.93
CA LEU A 284 40.17 1.32 10.66
C LEU A 284 39.21 1.18 11.84
N LEU A 285 39.72 1.05 13.05
CA LEU A 285 38.89 0.93 14.25
C LEU A 285 38.06 2.21 14.45
N VAL A 286 38.67 3.38 14.37
CA VAL A 286 37.94 4.65 14.51
C VAL A 286 36.85 4.78 13.45
N SER A 287 37.17 4.51 12.18
CA SER A 287 36.19 4.57 11.09
C SER A 287 35.11 3.51 11.20
N TYR A 288 35.47 2.27 11.57
CA TYR A 288 34.53 1.18 11.72
C TYR A 288 33.58 1.42 12.89
N PHE A 289 34.10 1.89 14.03
CA PHE A 289 33.25 2.27 15.16
C PHE A 289 32.35 3.44 14.79
N ALA A 290 32.86 4.49 14.15
CA ALA A 290 32.02 5.61 13.69
C ALA A 290 30.97 5.22 12.64
N TRP A 291 31.20 4.16 11.87
CA TRP A 291 30.25 3.69 10.86
C TRP A 291 29.16 2.79 11.46
N ILE A 292 29.51 1.99 12.46
CA ILE A 292 28.58 1.06 13.10
C ILE A 292 27.81 1.69 14.27
N THR A 293 28.28 2.83 14.81
CA THR A 293 27.57 3.64 15.81
C THR A 293 26.77 4.73 15.14
#